data_AF-A0A845YV48-F1
#
_entry.id   AF-A0A845YV48-F1
#
_cell.length_a   1.000
_cell.length_b   1.000
_cell.length_c   1.000
_cell.angle_alpha   90.00
_cell.angle_beta   90.00
_cell.angle_gamma   90.00
#
_symmetry.space_group_name_H-M   'P 1'
#
loop_
_entity.id
_entity.type
_entity.pdbx_description
1 polymer ?
#
loop_
_entity_poly.entity_id
_entity_poly.type
_entity_poly.pdbx_seq_one_letter_code
_entity_poly.pdbx_strand_id
1 'polypeptide(L)'
;MKTAISMQAFASSINKQIFIDPVLSPAKILAGKPSECLLTSYWRYMRNQKYQDVKILLEERWDFDGAIQLIKQWQDTLKFLNSHLEDIKISQINNLISQVFRALEVANYCLNLDWKTAKEDILDKNSAQISGKITKEFKPYNLLLNLYTQCRIYYYDELNQMANFLVGVSSFYEQVLETIADKLGKKKNYPYKGNRYEKRDFIDGLISEKSKHYQSWLIIQECLNSLNFWCSKRNRLIHNGEGISIKLMRKLYSQKDLLLQRANEYEQEDIKNACDPDRILKVMTQILETNFNLLPNQYQKYVGTKADYYIYSAVREWAIAQLMDEGLK
;
A
#
# COMPACT_ATOMS: atom_id res chain seq x y z
N MET A 1 17.71 -42.53 1.49
CA MET A 1 18.65 -41.58 2.12
C MET A 1 18.80 -40.29 1.32
N LYS A 2 19.19 -40.35 0.03
CA LYS A 2 19.30 -39.16 -0.86
C LYS A 2 18.08 -38.22 -0.79
N THR A 3 16.87 -38.75 -1.00
CA THR A 3 15.63 -37.96 -0.94
C THR A 3 15.42 -37.28 0.41
N ALA A 4 15.72 -37.96 1.52
CA ALA A 4 15.57 -37.40 2.87
C ALA A 4 16.58 -36.27 3.13
N ILE A 5 17.82 -36.42 2.66
CA ILE A 5 18.85 -35.37 2.73
C ILE A 5 18.46 -34.18 1.85
N SER A 6 17.92 -34.42 0.65
CA SER A 6 17.39 -33.36 -0.20
C SER A 6 16.22 -32.62 0.47
N MET A 7 15.29 -33.34 1.11
CA MET A 7 14.19 -32.72 1.88
C MET A 7 14.68 -31.92 3.08
N GLN A 8 15.66 -32.42 3.82
CA GLN A 8 16.29 -31.67 4.93
C GLN A 8 17.01 -30.42 4.44
N ALA A 9 17.70 -30.52 3.29
CA ALA A 9 18.33 -29.37 2.66
C ALA A 9 17.28 -28.33 2.25
N PHE A 10 16.13 -28.72 1.68
CA PHE A 10 15.04 -27.79 1.34
C PHE A 10 14.45 -27.08 2.55
N ALA A 11 14.42 -27.75 3.70
CA ALA A 11 13.94 -27.17 4.95
C ALA A 11 15.00 -26.30 5.66
N SER A 12 16.25 -26.30 5.17
CA SER A 12 17.32 -25.48 5.76
C SER A 12 17.26 -24.03 5.29
N SER A 13 17.83 -23.12 6.07
CA SER A 13 17.93 -21.69 5.76
C SER A 13 18.96 -21.35 4.67
N ILE A 14 19.60 -22.36 4.08
CA ILE A 14 20.65 -22.18 3.07
C ILE A 14 19.98 -21.90 1.73
N ASN A 15 20.01 -20.66 1.26
CA ASN A 15 19.36 -20.28 0.00
C ASN A 15 20.13 -20.70 -1.26
N LYS A 16 21.44 -20.93 -1.16
CA LYS A 16 22.32 -21.24 -2.31
C LYS A 16 22.71 -22.71 -2.28
N GLN A 17 21.86 -23.56 -2.84
CA GLN A 17 22.06 -25.02 -2.82
C GLN A 17 22.21 -25.58 -4.22
N ILE A 18 23.27 -26.37 -4.40
CA ILE A 18 23.52 -27.16 -5.60
C ILE A 18 23.84 -28.58 -5.12
N PHE A 19 23.21 -29.55 -5.76
CA PHE A 19 23.38 -30.97 -5.47
C PHE A 19 24.29 -31.57 -6.54
N ILE A 20 25.23 -32.41 -6.10
CA ILE A 20 26.14 -33.12 -6.99
C ILE A 20 25.60 -34.55 -7.13
N ASP A 21 25.06 -34.85 -8.31
CA ASP A 21 24.42 -36.12 -8.61
C ASP A 21 25.30 -36.98 -9.52
N PRO A 22 25.79 -38.15 -9.06
CA PRO A 22 26.59 -39.03 -9.90
C PRO A 22 25.74 -39.65 -11.01
N VAL A 23 26.27 -39.63 -12.23
CA VAL A 23 25.73 -40.34 -13.40
C VAL A 23 26.25 -41.76 -13.37
N LEU A 24 25.40 -42.68 -12.91
CA LEU A 24 25.75 -44.09 -12.79
C LEU A 24 25.96 -44.70 -14.18
N SER A 25 27.19 -45.14 -14.45
CA SER A 25 27.54 -45.91 -15.64
C SER A 25 28.07 -47.28 -15.20
N PRO A 26 27.32 -48.37 -15.43
CA PRO A 26 27.75 -49.72 -15.07
C PRO A 26 29.13 -50.07 -15.63
N ALA A 27 29.42 -49.64 -16.86
CA ALA A 27 30.72 -49.86 -17.51
C ALA A 27 31.87 -49.14 -16.79
N LYS A 28 31.67 -47.90 -16.33
CA LYS A 28 32.70 -47.16 -15.58
C LYS A 28 32.90 -47.74 -14.17
N ILE A 29 31.81 -48.13 -13.52
CA ILE A 29 31.83 -48.74 -12.18
C ILE A 29 32.63 -50.05 -12.22
N LEU A 30 32.30 -50.95 -13.18
CA LEU A 30 33.00 -52.23 -13.35
C LEU A 30 34.46 -52.05 -13.77
N ALA A 31 34.80 -50.96 -14.46
CA ALA A 31 36.16 -50.63 -14.85
C ALA A 31 36.96 -49.88 -13.77
N GLY A 32 36.41 -49.67 -12.56
CA GLY A 32 37.06 -48.91 -11.48
C GLY A 32 37.28 -47.42 -11.79
N LYS A 33 36.54 -46.86 -12.75
CA LYS A 33 36.65 -45.46 -13.16
C LYS A 33 35.65 -44.58 -12.38
N PRO A 34 36.02 -43.33 -12.05
CA PRO A 34 35.09 -42.41 -11.40
C PRO A 34 33.87 -42.13 -12.28
N SER A 35 32.71 -41.98 -11.63
CA SER A 35 31.48 -41.54 -12.30
C SER A 35 31.54 -40.05 -12.60
N GLU A 36 30.96 -39.64 -13.72
CA GLU A 36 30.73 -38.21 -13.97
C GLU A 36 29.63 -37.71 -13.03
N CYS A 37 29.67 -36.42 -12.68
CA CYS A 37 28.69 -35.81 -11.79
C CYS A 37 27.96 -34.68 -12.52
N LEU A 38 26.64 -34.61 -12.32
CA LEU A 38 25.81 -33.50 -12.76
C LEU A 38 25.48 -32.60 -11.58
N LEU A 39 25.56 -31.29 -11.82
CA LEU A 39 25.06 -30.31 -10.88
C LEU A 39 23.55 -30.15 -11.11
N THR A 40 22.77 -30.34 -10.05
CA THR A 40 21.32 -30.15 -10.06
C THR A 40 20.92 -29.16 -8.98
N SER A 41 19.79 -28.49 -9.15
CA SER A 41 19.18 -27.72 -8.07
C SER A 41 17.67 -27.79 -8.13
N TYR A 42 17.04 -27.66 -6.96
CA TYR A 42 15.58 -27.74 -6.80
C TYR A 42 14.95 -26.36 -6.74
N TRP A 43 15.52 -25.42 -7.49
CA TRP A 43 15.13 -24.01 -7.49
C TRP A 43 13.65 -23.80 -7.80
N ARG A 44 13.02 -24.69 -8.56
CA ARG A 44 11.56 -24.64 -8.86
C ARG A 44 10.70 -24.83 -7.61
N TYR A 45 11.13 -25.67 -6.67
CA TYR A 45 10.42 -25.84 -5.40
C TYR A 45 10.56 -24.60 -4.53
N MET A 46 11.79 -24.08 -4.40
CA MET A 46 12.07 -22.84 -3.67
C MET A 46 11.29 -21.65 -4.25
N ARG A 47 11.23 -21.55 -5.58
CA ARG A 47 10.44 -20.55 -6.30
C ARG A 47 8.99 -20.57 -5.85
N ASN A 48 8.34 -21.73 -5.89
CA ASN A 48 6.94 -21.85 -5.54
C ASN A 48 6.69 -21.40 -4.09
N GLN A 49 7.56 -21.78 -3.15
CA GLN A 49 7.46 -21.31 -1.76
C GLN A 49 7.59 -19.79 -1.67
N LYS A 50 8.64 -19.21 -2.29
CA LYS A 50 8.87 -17.75 -2.26
C LYS A 50 7.72 -16.97 -2.86
N TYR A 51 7.12 -17.48 -3.93
CA TYR A 51 6.01 -16.82 -4.59
C TYR A 51 4.74 -16.88 -3.73
N GLN A 52 4.50 -17.98 -3.00
CA GLN A 52 3.41 -18.05 -2.02
C GLN A 52 3.65 -17.09 -0.85
N ASP A 53 4.89 -17.00 -0.34
CA ASP A 53 5.22 -16.05 0.73
C ASP A 53 4.96 -14.60 0.28
N VAL A 54 5.37 -14.23 -0.94
CA VAL A 54 5.08 -12.92 -1.54
C VAL A 54 3.57 -12.70 -1.69
N LYS A 55 2.82 -13.70 -2.15
CA LYS A 55 1.37 -13.62 -2.26
C LYS A 55 0.72 -13.31 -0.90
N ILE A 56 1.11 -14.01 0.17
CA ILE A 56 0.60 -13.77 1.53
C ILE A 56 0.91 -12.35 1.98
N LEU A 57 2.15 -11.87 1.78
CA LEU A 57 2.53 -10.50 2.14
C LEU A 57 1.67 -9.44 1.42
N LEU A 58 1.34 -9.66 0.15
CA LEU A 58 0.58 -8.70 -0.63
C LEU A 58 -0.94 -8.80 -0.44
N GLU A 59 -1.50 -10.00 -0.29
CA GLU A 59 -2.95 -10.21 -0.11
C GLU A 59 -3.41 -9.92 1.31
N GLU A 60 -2.65 -10.35 2.32
CA GLU A 60 -3.08 -10.28 3.71
C GLU A 60 -2.47 -9.12 4.48
N ARG A 61 -1.27 -8.65 4.10
CA ARG A 61 -0.50 -7.70 4.91
C ARG A 61 -0.20 -6.37 4.23
N TRP A 62 -0.55 -6.23 2.95
CA TRP A 62 -0.20 -5.05 2.15
C TRP A 62 1.29 -4.66 2.25
N ASP A 63 2.16 -5.65 2.50
CA ASP A 63 3.57 -5.45 2.80
C ASP A 63 4.40 -5.50 1.53
N PHE A 64 4.37 -4.38 0.79
CA PHE A 64 5.13 -4.24 -0.44
C PHE A 64 6.65 -4.26 -0.18
N ASP A 65 7.12 -3.70 0.94
CA ASP A 65 8.55 -3.70 1.28
C ASP A 65 9.06 -5.11 1.60
N GLY A 66 8.33 -5.87 2.42
CA GLY A 66 8.64 -7.27 2.70
C GLY A 66 8.64 -8.13 1.43
N ALA A 67 7.69 -7.90 0.52
CA ALA A 67 7.66 -8.58 -0.77
C ALA A 67 8.89 -8.22 -1.64
N ILE A 68 9.28 -6.95 -1.69
CA ILE A 68 10.48 -6.47 -2.39
C ILE A 68 11.74 -7.16 -1.81
N GLN A 69 11.86 -7.23 -0.48
CA GLN A 69 13.00 -7.89 0.17
C GLN A 69 13.09 -9.38 -0.20
N LEU A 70 11.98 -10.11 -0.16
CA LEU A 70 11.93 -11.52 -0.56
C LEU A 70 12.29 -11.71 -2.03
N ILE A 71 11.74 -10.88 -2.91
CA ILE A 71 12.02 -10.93 -4.35
C ILE A 71 13.49 -10.63 -4.64
N LYS A 72 14.10 -9.66 -3.95
CA LYS A 72 15.52 -9.32 -4.09
C LYS A 72 16.42 -10.48 -3.65
N GLN A 73 16.14 -11.10 -2.50
CA GLN A 73 16.87 -12.29 -2.04
C GLN A 73 16.73 -13.46 -3.03
N TRP A 74 15.54 -13.63 -3.60
CA TRP A 74 15.31 -14.64 -4.62
C TRP A 74 16.09 -14.36 -5.91
N GLN A 75 16.12 -13.10 -6.35
CA GLN A 75 16.90 -12.67 -7.51
C GLN A 75 18.39 -12.96 -7.35
N ASP A 76 18.95 -12.71 -6.16
CA ASP A 76 20.35 -13.02 -5.85
C ASP A 76 20.63 -14.52 -5.86
N THR A 77 19.64 -15.33 -5.45
CA THR A 77 19.71 -16.79 -5.54
C THR A 77 19.69 -17.27 -6.99
N LEU A 78 18.79 -16.71 -7.82
CA LEU A 78 18.74 -17.02 -9.25
C LEU A 78 20.02 -16.65 -9.97
N LYS A 79 20.61 -15.48 -9.70
CA LYS A 79 21.90 -15.06 -10.26
C LYS A 79 23.02 -16.04 -9.91
N PHE A 80 23.07 -16.49 -8.65
CA PHE A 80 24.02 -17.51 -8.21
C PHE A 80 23.82 -18.83 -8.95
N LEU A 81 22.57 -19.29 -9.10
CA LEU A 81 22.30 -20.54 -9.81
C LEU A 81 22.62 -20.44 -11.31
N ASN A 82 22.32 -19.32 -11.94
CA ASN A 82 22.61 -19.07 -13.35
C ASN A 82 24.12 -19.07 -13.67
N SER A 83 24.97 -18.72 -12.70
CA SER A 83 26.43 -18.76 -12.90
C SER A 83 27.03 -20.17 -12.76
N HIS A 84 26.26 -21.14 -12.25
CA HIS A 84 26.73 -22.51 -12.00
C HIS A 84 25.94 -23.58 -12.77
N LEU A 85 24.76 -23.23 -13.30
CA LEU A 85 23.88 -24.13 -14.03
C LEU A 85 23.55 -23.53 -15.40
N GLU A 86 23.74 -24.29 -16.46
CA GLU A 86 23.35 -23.91 -17.82
C GLU A 86 21.85 -24.13 -18.06
N ASP A 87 20.98 -23.39 -17.34
CA ASP A 87 19.52 -23.48 -17.47
C ASP A 87 18.94 -22.16 -18.02
N ILE A 88 18.56 -22.16 -19.31
CA ILE A 88 17.95 -21.03 -20.02
C ILE A 88 16.71 -20.47 -19.29
N LYS A 89 15.98 -21.31 -18.54
CA LYS A 89 14.78 -20.89 -17.81
C LYS A 89 15.09 -19.94 -16.67
N ILE A 90 16.28 -20.02 -16.06
CA ILE A 90 16.69 -19.14 -14.96
C ILE A 90 16.82 -17.69 -15.44
N SER A 91 17.38 -17.49 -16.64
CA SER A 91 17.52 -16.15 -17.24
C SER A 91 16.17 -15.49 -17.54
N GLN A 92 15.21 -16.26 -18.07
CA GLN A 92 13.86 -15.78 -18.35
C GLN A 92 13.13 -15.34 -17.06
N ILE A 93 13.24 -16.15 -16.00
CA ILE A 93 12.63 -15.84 -14.70
C ILE A 93 13.25 -14.59 -14.09
N ASN A 94 14.58 -14.43 -14.19
CA ASN A 94 15.25 -13.25 -13.64
C ASN A 94 14.74 -11.95 -14.28
N ASN A 95 14.40 -11.97 -15.57
CA ASN A 95 13.75 -10.85 -16.23
C ASN A 95 12.35 -10.58 -15.68
N LEU A 96 11.49 -11.59 -15.57
CA LEU A 96 10.14 -11.46 -15.00
C LEU A 96 10.18 -10.90 -13.57
N ILE A 97 11.07 -11.45 -12.75
CA ILE A 97 11.30 -11.01 -11.37
C ILE A 97 11.70 -9.54 -11.29
N SER A 98 12.51 -9.07 -12.24
CA SER A 98 12.90 -7.66 -12.30
C SER A 98 11.70 -6.74 -12.62
N GLN A 99 10.75 -7.21 -13.43
CA GLN A 99 9.52 -6.47 -13.70
C GLN A 99 8.61 -6.39 -12.48
N VAL A 100 8.43 -7.54 -11.79
CA VAL A 100 7.65 -7.63 -10.55
C VAL A 100 8.25 -6.72 -9.48
N PHE A 101 9.57 -6.78 -9.28
CA PHE A 101 10.30 -5.92 -8.35
C PHE A 101 9.99 -4.43 -8.57
N ARG A 102 10.13 -3.93 -9.81
CA ARG A 102 9.84 -2.53 -10.13
C ARG A 102 8.39 -2.14 -9.90
N ALA A 103 7.44 -3.01 -10.23
CA ALA A 103 6.02 -2.73 -9.98
C ALA A 103 5.73 -2.60 -8.47
N LEU A 104 6.34 -3.46 -7.65
CA LEU A 104 6.22 -3.39 -6.20
C LEU A 104 6.87 -2.12 -5.63
N GLU A 105 8.03 -1.70 -6.17
CA GLU A 105 8.68 -0.44 -5.78
C GLU A 105 7.76 0.76 -6.01
N VAL A 106 7.10 0.85 -7.17
CA VAL A 106 6.11 1.89 -7.45
C VAL A 106 5.00 1.94 -6.39
N ALA A 107 4.42 0.79 -6.03
CA ALA A 107 3.42 0.74 -4.98
C ALA A 107 3.99 1.17 -3.63
N ASN A 108 5.21 0.75 -3.29
CA ASN A 108 5.88 1.13 -2.06
C ASN A 108 6.16 2.65 -1.99
N TYR A 109 6.65 3.25 -3.07
CA TYR A 109 6.84 4.71 -3.15
C TYR A 109 5.52 5.45 -2.97
N CYS A 110 4.44 4.98 -3.59
CA CYS A 110 3.12 5.59 -3.40
C CYS A 110 2.59 5.42 -1.97
N LEU A 111 2.87 4.28 -1.31
CA LEU A 111 2.56 4.06 0.11
C LEU A 111 3.31 5.05 1.01
N ASN A 112 4.54 5.39 0.63
CA ASN A 112 5.36 6.41 1.31
C ASN A 112 5.09 7.86 0.85
N LEU A 113 4.03 8.09 0.05
CA LEU A 113 3.67 9.39 -0.52
C LEU A 113 4.74 10.01 -1.45
N ASP A 114 5.72 9.22 -1.88
CA ASP A 114 6.77 9.62 -2.82
C ASP A 114 6.36 9.37 -4.28
N TRP A 115 5.32 10.08 -4.71
CA TRP A 115 4.81 9.96 -6.07
C TRP A 115 5.80 10.44 -7.14
N LYS A 116 6.82 11.24 -6.76
CA LYS A 116 7.83 11.76 -7.69
C LYS A 116 8.76 10.63 -8.13
N THR A 117 9.34 9.91 -7.19
CA THR A 117 10.17 8.73 -7.47
C THR A 117 9.35 7.67 -8.20
N ALA A 118 8.12 7.40 -7.76
CA ALA A 118 7.21 6.48 -8.47
C ALA A 118 6.96 6.88 -9.93
N LYS A 119 6.81 8.18 -10.20
CA LYS A 119 6.60 8.71 -11.55
C LYS A 119 7.85 8.59 -12.41
N GLU A 120 9.02 8.84 -11.85
CA GLU A 120 10.31 8.71 -12.54
C GLU A 120 10.54 7.26 -12.99
N ASP A 121 10.31 6.30 -12.10
CA ASP A 121 10.45 4.87 -12.41
C ASP A 121 9.45 4.38 -13.48
N ILE A 122 8.22 4.91 -13.46
CA ILE A 122 7.22 4.63 -14.50
C ILE A 122 7.59 5.30 -15.84
N LEU A 123 8.31 6.42 -15.83
CA LEU A 123 8.66 7.20 -17.02
C LEU A 123 10.01 6.84 -17.63
N ASP A 124 10.89 6.17 -16.89
CA ASP A 124 12.18 5.74 -17.40
C ASP A 124 11.97 4.90 -18.67
N LYS A 125 12.62 5.28 -19.78
CA LYS A 125 12.48 4.57 -21.06
C LYS A 125 13.02 3.13 -21.00
N ASN A 126 13.85 2.83 -20.01
CA ASN A 126 14.29 1.47 -19.68
C ASN A 126 13.25 0.67 -18.87
N SER A 127 12.11 1.27 -18.50
CA SER A 127 11.00 0.67 -17.74
C SER A 127 9.88 0.09 -18.60
N ALA A 128 10.16 -0.24 -19.88
CA ALA A 128 9.30 -1.03 -20.78
C ALA A 128 8.83 -2.41 -20.22
N GLN A 129 9.15 -2.68 -18.96
CA GLN A 129 8.88 -3.86 -18.16
C GLN A 129 7.66 -3.70 -17.23
N ILE A 130 7.18 -2.48 -16.93
CA ILE A 130 5.99 -2.32 -16.07
C ILE A 130 4.73 -2.41 -16.93
N SER A 131 3.76 -3.22 -16.49
CA SER A 131 2.50 -3.44 -17.21
C SER A 131 1.77 -2.13 -17.53
N GLY A 132 1.30 -2.02 -18.78
CA GLY A 132 0.47 -0.89 -19.21
C GLY A 132 -0.82 -0.71 -18.41
N LYS A 133 -1.30 -1.75 -17.71
CA LYS A 133 -2.42 -1.63 -16.74
C LYS A 133 -2.01 -0.73 -15.56
N ILE A 134 -0.84 -0.97 -14.97
CA ILE A 134 -0.32 -0.20 -13.84
C ILE A 134 -0.04 1.24 -14.26
N THR A 135 0.59 1.44 -15.42
CA THR A 135 0.88 2.78 -15.95
C THR A 135 -0.38 3.61 -16.19
N LYS A 136 -1.46 2.99 -16.67
CA LYS A 136 -2.74 3.66 -16.89
C LYS A 136 -3.40 4.08 -15.58
N GLU A 137 -3.42 3.20 -14.59
CA GLU A 137 -4.01 3.54 -13.29
C GLU A 137 -3.19 4.58 -12.53
N PHE A 138 -1.88 4.65 -12.76
CA PHE A 138 -1.04 5.69 -12.16
C PHE A 138 -1.20 7.07 -12.82
N LYS A 139 -1.61 7.18 -14.10
CA LYS A 139 -1.64 8.45 -14.83
C LYS A 139 -3.07 8.91 -15.15
N PRO A 140 -3.58 10.00 -14.53
CA PRO A 140 -2.91 10.91 -13.58
C PRO A 140 -2.96 10.48 -12.11
N TYR A 141 -1.84 10.61 -11.39
CA TYR A 141 -1.80 10.30 -9.95
C TYR A 141 -2.70 11.27 -9.17
N ASN A 142 -3.52 10.74 -8.26
CA ASN A 142 -4.41 11.52 -7.42
C ASN A 142 -4.05 11.33 -5.94
N LEU A 143 -3.48 12.36 -5.32
CA LEU A 143 -3.04 12.34 -3.92
C LEU A 143 -4.20 12.15 -2.94
N LEU A 144 -5.34 12.81 -3.17
CA LEU A 144 -6.52 12.71 -2.30
C LEU A 144 -7.04 11.27 -2.24
N LEU A 145 -7.14 10.62 -3.41
CA LEU A 145 -7.53 9.22 -3.51
C LEU A 145 -6.48 8.30 -2.88
N ASN A 146 -5.19 8.58 -3.07
CA ASN A 146 -4.13 7.78 -2.47
C ASN A 146 -4.21 7.82 -0.94
N LEU A 147 -4.38 9.00 -0.35
CA LEU A 147 -4.55 9.18 1.11
C LEU A 147 -5.79 8.44 1.63
N TYR A 148 -6.92 8.54 0.93
CA TYR A 148 -8.11 7.77 1.26
C TYR A 148 -7.86 6.25 1.23
N THR A 149 -7.18 5.78 0.18
CA THR A 149 -6.86 4.36 0.00
C THR A 149 -5.92 3.85 1.09
N GLN A 150 -4.90 4.63 1.45
CA GLN A 150 -4.02 4.32 2.59
C GLN A 150 -4.78 4.26 3.90
N CYS A 151 -5.71 5.18 4.14
CA CYS A 151 -6.54 5.15 5.34
C CYS A 151 -7.38 3.85 5.39
N ARG A 152 -7.91 3.38 4.25
CA ARG A 152 -8.59 2.08 4.20
C ARG A 152 -7.65 0.93 4.55
N ILE A 153 -6.44 0.91 4.01
CA ILE A 153 -5.42 -0.11 4.30
C ILE A 153 -5.00 -0.09 5.79
N TYR A 154 -4.80 1.09 6.39
CA TYR A 154 -4.39 1.19 7.79
C TYR A 154 -5.50 0.92 8.79
N TYR A 155 -6.75 0.89 8.33
CA TYR A 155 -7.90 0.72 9.20
C TYR A 155 -7.94 -0.65 9.87
N TYR A 156 -8.80 -0.78 10.88
CA TYR A 156 -8.80 -1.96 11.76
C TYR A 156 -9.16 -3.28 11.06
N ASP A 157 -9.90 -3.22 9.95
CA ASP A 157 -10.30 -4.40 9.19
C ASP A 157 -9.15 -5.00 8.34
N GLU A 158 -8.11 -4.22 8.06
CA GLU A 158 -6.99 -4.62 7.19
C GLU A 158 -5.70 -4.78 8.01
N LEU A 159 -5.06 -3.68 8.44
CA LEU A 159 -3.79 -3.73 9.17
C LEU A 159 -3.89 -3.35 10.65
N ASN A 160 -4.97 -2.71 11.09
CA ASN A 160 -5.14 -2.22 12.46
C ASN A 160 -4.00 -1.30 12.95
N GLN A 161 -3.52 -0.44 12.04
CA GLN A 161 -2.48 0.56 12.31
C GLN A 161 -3.11 1.93 12.61
N MET A 162 -3.87 2.03 13.70
CA MET A 162 -4.72 3.19 13.99
C MET A 162 -3.95 4.52 14.15
N ALA A 163 -2.67 4.47 14.54
CA ALA A 163 -1.82 5.66 14.57
C ALA A 163 -1.57 6.22 13.15
N ASN A 164 -1.19 5.36 12.21
CA ASN A 164 -0.98 5.72 10.80
C ASN A 164 -2.30 6.13 10.14
N PHE A 165 -3.40 5.44 10.48
CA PHE A 165 -4.74 5.82 10.06
C PHE A 165 -5.08 7.27 10.44
N LEU A 166 -4.92 7.68 11.71
CA LEU A 166 -5.26 9.04 12.12
C LEU A 166 -4.33 10.12 11.55
N VAL A 167 -3.07 9.78 11.26
CA VAL A 167 -2.18 10.64 10.47
C VAL A 167 -2.74 10.83 9.07
N GLY A 168 -3.09 9.73 8.40
CA GLY A 168 -3.71 9.74 7.08
C GLY A 168 -5.02 10.53 7.03
N VAL A 169 -5.88 10.41 8.06
CA VAL A 169 -7.13 11.18 8.18
C VAL A 169 -6.85 12.68 8.23
N SER A 170 -5.82 13.10 8.99
CA SER A 170 -5.43 14.50 9.07
C SER A 170 -4.90 15.03 7.74
N SER A 171 -4.06 14.26 7.04
CA SER A 171 -3.57 14.61 5.70
C SER A 171 -4.68 14.63 4.65
N PHE A 172 -5.62 13.68 4.72
CA PHE A 172 -6.80 13.63 3.85
C PHE A 172 -7.67 14.88 4.03
N TYR A 173 -7.97 15.26 5.27
CA TYR A 173 -8.72 16.48 5.59
C TYR A 173 -8.12 17.71 4.90
N GLU A 174 -6.81 17.91 5.08
CA GLU A 174 -6.08 19.03 4.50
C GLU A 174 -6.13 19.01 2.97
N GLN A 175 -5.94 17.82 2.38
CA GLN A 175 -5.99 17.64 0.93
C GLN A 175 -7.39 17.89 0.35
N VAL A 176 -8.46 17.58 1.09
CA VAL A 176 -9.85 17.92 0.69
C VAL A 176 -9.99 19.43 0.54
N LEU A 177 -9.58 20.19 1.56
CA LEU A 177 -9.68 21.65 1.54
C LEU A 177 -8.83 22.27 0.41
N GLU A 178 -7.60 21.77 0.20
CA GLU A 178 -6.77 22.24 -0.92
C GLU A 178 -7.42 21.92 -2.27
N THR A 179 -7.99 20.73 -2.43
CA THR A 179 -8.66 20.30 -3.68
C THR A 179 -9.89 21.16 -3.97
N ILE A 180 -10.63 21.55 -2.92
CA ILE A 180 -11.75 22.49 -3.05
C ILE A 180 -11.25 23.87 -3.48
N ALA A 181 -10.21 24.40 -2.83
CA ALA A 181 -9.61 25.68 -3.20
C ALA A 181 -9.14 25.69 -4.66
N ASP A 182 -8.55 24.60 -5.13
CA ASP A 182 -8.10 24.43 -6.52
C ASP A 182 -9.29 24.46 -7.50
N LYS A 183 -10.35 23.70 -7.20
CA LYS A 183 -11.59 23.70 -7.99
C LYS A 183 -12.29 25.05 -8.06
N LEU A 184 -12.18 25.86 -7.01
CA LEU A 184 -12.68 27.23 -6.98
C LEU A 184 -11.74 28.24 -7.67
N GLY A 185 -10.60 27.79 -8.20
CA GLY A 185 -9.60 28.63 -8.86
C GLY A 185 -8.80 29.50 -7.89
N LYS A 186 -8.74 29.12 -6.60
CA LYS A 186 -8.12 29.89 -5.52
C LYS A 186 -6.89 29.24 -4.90
N LYS A 187 -6.33 28.19 -5.53
CA LYS A 187 -5.13 27.49 -5.08
C LYS A 187 -3.96 28.40 -4.71
N LYS A 188 -3.74 29.47 -5.48
CA LYS A 188 -2.63 30.43 -5.25
C LYS A 188 -2.79 31.23 -3.95
N ASN A 189 -4.03 31.46 -3.51
CA ASN A 189 -4.35 32.25 -2.33
C ASN A 189 -4.69 31.35 -1.12
N TYR A 190 -4.60 30.03 -1.27
CA TYR A 190 -4.92 29.10 -0.21
C TYR A 190 -3.91 29.24 0.94
N PRO A 191 -4.36 29.33 2.21
CA PRO A 191 -3.48 29.58 3.34
C PRO A 191 -2.73 28.30 3.77
N TYR A 192 -1.72 27.87 3.00
CA TYR A 192 -0.95 26.65 3.27
C TYR A 192 -0.31 26.60 4.66
N LYS A 193 0.09 27.76 5.20
CA LYS A 193 0.67 27.90 6.55
C LYS A 193 -0.38 27.99 7.66
N GLY A 194 -1.65 28.14 7.29
CA GLY A 194 -2.73 28.25 8.25
C GLY A 194 -3.08 26.91 8.89
N ASN A 195 -3.72 26.97 10.05
CA ASN A 195 -4.29 25.78 10.69
C ASN A 195 -5.56 25.31 9.93
N ARG A 196 -6.08 24.13 10.29
CA ARG A 196 -7.26 23.54 9.64
C ARG A 196 -8.50 24.44 9.66
N TYR A 197 -8.70 25.20 10.73
CA TYR A 197 -9.85 26.09 10.90
C TYR A 197 -9.71 27.30 9.97
N GLU A 198 -8.55 27.96 9.94
CA GLU A 198 -8.28 29.08 9.03
C GLU A 198 -8.45 28.69 7.55
N LYS A 199 -8.00 27.49 7.18
CA LYS A 199 -8.16 26.95 5.83
C LYS A 199 -9.62 26.67 5.49
N ARG A 200 -10.41 26.20 6.46
CA ARG A 200 -11.85 25.96 6.29
C ARG A 200 -12.60 27.28 6.17
N ASP A 201 -12.32 28.24 7.06
CA ASP A 201 -12.94 29.57 7.07
C ASP A 201 -12.65 30.32 5.76
N PHE A 202 -11.46 30.12 5.17
CA PHE A 202 -11.15 30.59 3.82
C PHE A 202 -12.08 29.98 2.76
N ILE A 203 -12.35 28.68 2.80
CA ILE A 203 -13.30 28.03 1.87
C ILE A 203 -14.74 28.52 2.13
N ASP A 204 -15.15 28.66 3.39
CA ASP A 204 -16.45 29.21 3.78
C ASP A 204 -16.65 30.61 3.18
N GLY A 205 -15.64 31.48 3.27
CA GLY A 205 -15.67 32.81 2.66
C GLY A 205 -15.77 32.81 1.12
N LEU A 206 -15.39 31.71 0.46
CA LEU A 206 -15.52 31.55 -1.00
C LEU A 206 -16.86 30.97 -1.43
N ILE A 207 -17.54 30.23 -0.55
CA ILE A 207 -18.77 29.50 -0.87
C ILE A 207 -19.95 30.15 -0.12
N SER A 208 -20.75 30.94 -0.84
CA SER A 208 -22.01 31.50 -0.32
C SER A 208 -23.22 30.66 -0.69
N GLU A 209 -24.36 30.91 -0.05
CA GLU A 209 -25.67 30.25 -0.30
C GLU A 209 -26.10 30.24 -1.77
N LYS A 210 -25.66 31.23 -2.55
CA LYS A 210 -25.97 31.37 -3.98
C LYS A 210 -25.06 30.51 -4.87
N SER A 211 -24.05 29.86 -4.30
CA SER A 211 -23.14 28.99 -5.03
C SER A 211 -23.81 27.66 -5.39
N LYS A 212 -23.59 27.19 -6.63
CA LYS A 212 -23.99 25.85 -7.08
C LYS A 212 -23.39 24.71 -6.24
N HIS A 213 -22.34 25.01 -5.47
CA HIS A 213 -21.65 24.04 -4.62
C HIS A 213 -22.03 24.14 -3.14
N TYR A 214 -22.89 25.08 -2.74
CA TYR A 214 -23.19 25.36 -1.34
C TYR A 214 -23.69 24.12 -0.58
N GLN A 215 -24.65 23.39 -1.13
CA GLN A 215 -25.19 22.19 -0.50
C GLN A 215 -24.14 21.08 -0.36
N SER A 216 -23.31 20.87 -1.39
CA SER A 216 -22.22 19.89 -1.31
C SER A 216 -21.16 20.31 -0.29
N TRP A 217 -20.90 21.61 -0.18
CA TRP A 217 -19.98 22.15 0.81
C TRP A 217 -20.48 21.97 2.23
N LEU A 218 -21.75 22.25 2.53
CA LEU A 218 -22.32 22.02 3.87
C LEU A 218 -22.14 20.56 4.32
N ILE A 219 -22.38 19.60 3.42
CA ILE A 219 -22.18 18.17 3.72
C ILE A 219 -20.69 17.88 3.99
N ILE A 220 -19.79 18.41 3.16
CA ILE A 220 -18.34 18.26 3.37
C ILE A 220 -17.92 18.88 4.70
N GLN A 221 -18.41 20.09 5.01
CA GLN A 221 -18.08 20.82 6.21
C GLN A 221 -18.54 20.07 7.47
N GLU A 222 -19.76 19.54 7.48
CA GLU A 222 -20.26 18.69 8.56
C GLU A 222 -19.36 17.44 8.75
N CYS A 223 -19.01 16.78 7.64
CA CYS A 223 -18.10 15.64 7.67
C CYS A 223 -16.73 16.01 8.24
N LEU A 224 -16.13 17.10 7.77
CA LEU A 224 -14.84 17.61 8.25
C LEU A 224 -14.91 17.96 9.74
N ASN A 225 -15.95 18.65 10.19
CA ASN A 225 -16.16 18.97 11.61
C ASN A 225 -16.19 17.69 12.46
N SER A 226 -16.82 16.63 11.96
CA SER A 226 -16.85 15.35 12.68
C SER A 226 -15.51 14.62 12.80
N LEU A 227 -14.53 15.00 11.98
CA LEU A 227 -13.16 14.48 12.00
C LEU A 227 -12.23 15.30 12.90
N ASN A 228 -12.55 16.55 13.21
CA ASN A 228 -11.67 17.47 13.95
C ASN A 228 -11.18 16.89 15.27
N PHE A 229 -12.10 16.32 16.05
CA PHE A 229 -11.75 15.70 17.33
C PHE A 229 -10.65 14.65 17.17
N TRP A 230 -10.77 13.75 16.20
CA TRP A 230 -9.79 12.68 15.98
C TRP A 230 -8.44 13.23 15.51
N CYS A 231 -8.47 14.20 14.61
CA CYS A 231 -7.27 14.86 14.12
C CYS A 231 -6.52 15.62 15.24
N SER A 232 -7.25 16.28 16.15
CA SER A 232 -6.67 16.97 17.31
C SER A 232 -6.22 15.99 18.41
N LYS A 233 -7.02 14.95 18.69
CA LYS A 233 -6.73 13.96 19.72
C LYS A 233 -5.49 13.13 19.40
N ARG A 234 -5.25 12.82 18.13
CA ARG A 234 -4.02 12.16 17.65
C ARG A 234 -2.77 12.87 18.15
N ASN A 235 -2.71 14.19 17.99
CA ASN A 235 -1.53 14.97 18.40
C ASN A 235 -1.30 14.83 19.91
N ARG A 236 -2.36 14.93 20.71
CA ARG A 236 -2.27 14.78 22.16
C ARG A 236 -1.84 13.37 22.59
N LEU A 237 -2.42 12.32 22.02
CA LEU A 237 -2.09 10.93 22.37
C LEU A 237 -0.64 10.58 22.06
N ILE A 238 -0.11 11.09 20.95
CA ILE A 238 1.29 10.85 20.56
C ILE A 238 2.25 11.65 21.44
N HIS A 239 1.96 12.92 21.72
CA HIS A 239 2.82 13.72 22.61
C HIS A 239 2.85 13.16 24.04
N ASN A 240 1.79 12.46 24.48
CA ASN A 240 1.73 11.83 25.80
C ASN A 240 2.27 10.38 25.84
N GLY A 241 2.65 9.80 24.70
CA GLY A 241 3.11 8.40 24.64
C GLY A 241 2.04 7.35 24.95
N GLU A 242 0.75 7.68 24.85
CA GLU A 242 -0.36 6.78 25.22
C GLU A 242 -0.64 5.71 24.14
N GLY A 243 -0.10 5.89 22.93
CA GLY A 243 -0.39 5.06 21.78
C GLY A 243 -1.82 5.25 21.27
N ILE A 244 -2.16 4.57 20.16
CA ILE A 244 -3.50 4.65 19.53
C ILE A 244 -3.94 3.26 19.09
N SER A 245 -5.13 2.85 19.54
CA SER A 245 -5.81 1.62 19.10
C SER A 245 -7.30 1.87 18.94
N ILE A 246 -7.99 1.04 18.16
CA ILE A 246 -9.43 1.18 17.96
C ILE A 246 -10.20 1.04 19.30
N LYS A 247 -9.73 0.16 20.19
CA LYS A 247 -10.30 -0.01 21.54
C LYS A 247 -10.16 1.27 22.37
N LEU A 248 -8.98 1.91 22.34
CA LEU A 248 -8.76 3.18 23.03
C LEU A 248 -9.63 4.29 22.44
N MET A 249 -9.75 4.36 21.10
CA MET A 249 -10.61 5.34 20.44
C MET A 249 -12.07 5.16 20.85
N ARG A 250 -12.62 3.93 20.83
CA ARG A 250 -13.98 3.63 21.29
C ARG A 250 -14.18 4.02 22.76
N LYS A 251 -13.19 3.73 23.63
CA LYS A 251 -13.22 4.15 25.03
C LYS A 251 -13.27 5.68 25.16
N LEU A 252 -12.41 6.41 24.46
CA LEU A 252 -12.41 7.88 24.48
C LEU A 252 -13.74 8.46 23.98
N TYR A 253 -14.32 7.85 22.93
CA TYR A 253 -15.62 8.24 22.42
C TYR A 253 -16.75 8.01 23.43
N SER A 254 -16.75 6.86 24.12
CA SER A 254 -17.72 6.58 25.20
C SER A 254 -17.62 7.52 26.40
N GLN A 255 -16.47 8.18 26.57
CA GLN A 255 -16.19 9.13 27.65
C GLN A 255 -16.38 10.59 27.20
N LYS A 256 -17.02 10.84 26.05
CA LYS A 256 -17.18 12.19 25.50
C LYS A 256 -17.80 13.19 26.49
N ASP A 257 -18.77 12.78 27.29
CA ASP A 257 -19.46 13.68 28.23
C ASP A 257 -18.50 14.16 29.34
N LEU A 258 -17.61 13.30 29.81
CA LEU A 258 -16.56 13.66 30.76
C LEU A 258 -15.50 14.56 30.12
N LEU A 259 -15.20 14.35 28.84
CA LEU A 259 -14.29 15.21 28.10
C LEU A 259 -14.89 16.61 27.87
N LEU A 260 -16.18 16.70 27.57
CA LEU A 260 -16.91 17.97 27.39
C LEU A 260 -16.83 18.86 28.64
N GLN A 261 -16.97 18.28 29.84
CA GLN A 261 -16.89 19.02 31.10
C GLN A 261 -15.52 19.64 31.37
N ARG A 262 -14.46 19.12 30.74
CA ARG A 262 -13.06 19.53 30.95
C ARG A 262 -12.49 20.32 29.76
N ALA A 263 -13.26 20.41 28.69
CA ALA A 263 -12.84 21.00 27.43
C ALA A 263 -13.10 22.51 27.43
N ASN A 264 -12.19 23.26 26.79
CA ASN A 264 -12.47 24.65 26.44
C ASN A 264 -13.56 24.75 25.36
N GLU A 265 -14.08 25.95 25.09
CA GLU A 265 -15.19 26.17 24.15
C GLU A 265 -14.93 25.60 22.74
N TYR A 266 -13.72 25.77 22.21
CA TYR A 266 -13.34 25.21 20.90
C TYR A 266 -13.27 23.69 20.90
N GLU A 267 -12.70 23.09 21.95
CA GLU A 267 -12.64 21.64 22.11
C GLU A 267 -14.03 21.03 22.30
N GLN A 268 -14.95 21.74 22.97
CA GLN A 268 -16.31 21.27 23.17
C GLN A 268 -17.03 21.05 21.84
N GLU A 269 -16.88 21.97 20.89
CA GLU A 269 -17.52 21.86 19.58
C GLU A 269 -16.98 20.67 18.79
N ASP A 270 -15.66 20.48 18.79
CA ASP A 270 -15.05 19.31 18.15
C ASP A 270 -15.52 17.99 18.79
N ILE A 271 -15.63 17.93 20.13
CA ILE A 271 -16.11 16.73 20.84
C ILE A 271 -17.58 16.46 20.55
N LYS A 272 -18.44 17.50 20.50
CA LYS A 272 -19.87 17.36 20.19
C LYS A 272 -20.07 16.78 18.79
N ASN A 273 -19.30 17.28 17.83
CA ASN A 273 -19.41 16.88 16.43
C ASN A 273 -18.67 15.58 16.11
N ALA A 274 -17.82 15.09 17.01
CA ALA A 274 -16.99 13.91 16.79
C ALA A 274 -17.81 12.71 16.29
N CYS A 275 -17.40 12.15 15.16
CA CYS A 275 -17.95 10.90 14.69
C CYS A 275 -17.44 9.71 15.53
N ASP A 276 -18.22 8.63 15.56
CA ASP A 276 -17.78 7.36 16.13
C ASP A 276 -16.51 6.84 15.40
N PRO A 277 -15.52 6.25 16.10
CA PRO A 277 -14.32 5.68 15.48
C PRO A 277 -14.61 4.72 14.30
N ASP A 278 -15.69 3.96 14.42
CA ASP A 278 -16.13 2.97 13.43
C ASP A 278 -16.74 3.62 12.18
N ARG A 279 -17.00 4.94 12.24
CA ARG A 279 -17.60 5.72 11.15
C ARG A 279 -16.61 6.64 10.44
N ILE A 280 -15.37 6.79 10.91
CA ILE A 280 -14.40 7.72 10.31
C ILE A 280 -14.21 7.45 8.81
N LEU A 281 -13.99 6.20 8.40
CA LEU A 281 -13.88 5.85 6.97
C LEU A 281 -15.16 6.14 6.18
N LYS A 282 -16.33 5.93 6.78
CA LYS A 282 -17.62 6.24 6.15
C LYS A 282 -17.77 7.74 5.93
N VAL A 283 -17.35 8.56 6.89
CA VAL A 283 -17.32 10.02 6.77
C VAL A 283 -16.38 10.45 5.64
N MET A 284 -15.18 9.88 5.56
CA MET A 284 -14.25 10.16 4.45
C MET A 284 -14.84 9.76 3.09
N THR A 285 -15.54 8.63 3.04
CA THR A 285 -16.23 8.14 1.83
C THR A 285 -17.31 9.14 1.41
N GLN A 286 -18.15 9.60 2.35
CA GLN A 286 -19.20 10.57 2.10
C GLN A 286 -18.65 11.90 1.54
N ILE A 287 -17.48 12.36 2.02
CA ILE A 287 -16.81 13.54 1.47
C ILE A 287 -16.51 13.37 -0.03
N LEU A 288 -15.98 12.20 -0.42
CA LEU A 288 -15.59 11.90 -1.80
C LEU A 288 -16.79 11.66 -2.74
N GLU A 289 -17.89 11.17 -2.19
CA GLU A 289 -19.15 10.91 -2.91
C GLU A 289 -19.99 12.18 -3.12
N THR A 290 -19.61 13.32 -2.54
CA THR A 290 -20.36 14.57 -2.73
C THR A 290 -20.30 15.07 -4.17
N ASN A 291 -21.36 15.80 -4.58
CA ASN A 291 -21.46 16.44 -5.90
C ASN A 291 -20.47 17.61 -6.10
N PHE A 292 -19.53 17.83 -5.17
CA PHE A 292 -18.39 18.72 -5.38
C PHE A 292 -17.39 18.14 -6.41
N ASN A 293 -17.50 16.86 -6.75
CA ASN A 293 -16.68 16.13 -7.71
C ASN A 293 -15.19 16.14 -7.35
N LEU A 294 -14.85 16.01 -6.06
CA LEU A 294 -13.46 16.10 -5.56
C LEU A 294 -12.49 15.19 -6.31
N LEU A 295 -12.99 14.07 -6.84
CA LEU A 295 -12.27 13.16 -7.71
C LEU A 295 -12.82 13.22 -9.14
N PRO A 296 -11.95 13.10 -10.15
CA PRO A 296 -12.36 12.77 -11.52
C PRO A 296 -13.23 11.50 -11.58
N ASN A 297 -14.21 11.47 -12.48
CA ASN A 297 -15.19 10.37 -12.58
C ASN A 297 -14.56 8.98 -12.70
N GLN A 298 -13.45 8.85 -13.43
CA GLN A 298 -12.72 7.60 -13.61
C GLN A 298 -12.22 6.98 -12.28
N TYR A 299 -12.11 7.78 -11.22
CA TYR A 299 -11.64 7.36 -9.91
C TYR A 299 -12.74 7.03 -8.92
N GLN A 300 -14.00 7.29 -9.26
CA GLN A 300 -15.11 6.98 -8.36
C GLN A 300 -15.27 5.47 -8.12
N LYS A 301 -14.79 4.62 -9.03
CA LYS A 301 -14.73 3.15 -8.85
C LYS A 301 -13.88 2.69 -7.66
N TYR A 302 -13.06 3.57 -7.07
CA TYR A 302 -12.17 3.27 -5.94
C TYR A 302 -12.70 3.76 -4.58
N VAL A 303 -13.86 4.40 -4.58
CA VAL A 303 -14.49 4.95 -3.37
C VAL A 303 -15.51 3.95 -2.84
N GLY A 304 -15.48 3.70 -1.52
CA GLY A 304 -16.41 2.79 -0.85
C GLY A 304 -15.73 1.55 -0.25
N THR A 305 -16.45 0.83 0.61
CA THR A 305 -15.90 -0.28 1.41
C THR A 305 -15.56 -1.53 0.59
N LYS A 306 -16.27 -1.75 -0.52
CA LYS A 306 -16.05 -2.90 -1.43
C LYS A 306 -15.26 -2.55 -2.68
N ALA A 307 -14.79 -1.31 -2.78
CA ALA A 307 -14.05 -0.83 -3.94
C ALA A 307 -12.60 -1.30 -3.92
N ASP A 308 -11.98 -1.41 -5.08
CA ASP A 308 -10.56 -1.73 -5.20
C ASP A 308 -9.68 -0.68 -4.52
N TYR A 309 -8.48 -1.08 -4.12
CA TYR A 309 -7.49 -0.24 -3.47
C TYR A 309 -6.63 0.47 -4.51
N TYR A 310 -7.23 1.37 -5.28
CA TYR A 310 -6.58 2.21 -6.31
C TYR A 310 -5.42 1.50 -7.05
N ILE A 311 -4.23 2.10 -7.08
CA ILE A 311 -3.01 1.55 -7.68
C ILE A 311 -2.53 0.26 -7.02
N TYR A 312 -2.82 0.06 -5.73
CA TYR A 312 -2.31 -1.06 -4.94
C TYR A 312 -2.96 -2.37 -5.36
N SER A 313 -4.28 -2.40 -5.60
CA SER A 313 -4.96 -3.58 -6.16
C SER A 313 -4.36 -3.96 -7.52
N ALA A 314 -4.16 -2.98 -8.40
CA ALA A 314 -3.63 -3.24 -9.74
C ALA A 314 -2.21 -3.81 -9.72
N VAL A 315 -1.32 -3.27 -8.88
CA VAL A 315 0.05 -3.79 -8.70
C VAL A 315 0.03 -5.17 -8.06
N ARG A 316 -0.72 -5.35 -6.97
CA ARG A 316 -0.84 -6.62 -6.24
C ARG A 316 -1.30 -7.76 -7.16
N GLU A 317 -2.45 -7.57 -7.81
CA GLU A 317 -3.04 -8.59 -8.69
C GLU A 317 -2.10 -8.94 -9.83
N TRP A 318 -1.48 -7.93 -10.45
CA TRP A 318 -0.57 -8.15 -11.55
C TRP A 318 0.69 -8.90 -11.11
N ALA A 319 1.32 -8.47 -10.01
CA ALA A 319 2.51 -9.14 -9.47
C ALA A 319 2.23 -10.60 -9.11
N ILE A 320 1.12 -10.87 -8.41
CA ILE A 320 0.72 -12.24 -8.06
C ILE A 320 0.46 -13.07 -9.32
N ALA A 321 -0.28 -12.54 -10.30
CA ALA A 321 -0.54 -13.24 -11.56
C ALA A 321 0.77 -13.58 -12.30
N GLN A 322 1.72 -12.64 -12.40
CA GLN A 322 3.01 -12.91 -13.04
C GLN A 322 3.78 -14.03 -12.34
N LEU A 323 3.83 -14.02 -11.01
CA LEU A 323 4.55 -15.03 -10.23
C LEU A 323 3.87 -16.41 -10.31
N MET A 324 2.54 -16.46 -10.25
CA MET A 324 1.80 -17.72 -10.22
C MET A 324 1.70 -18.39 -11.60
N ASP A 325 1.47 -17.61 -12.67
CA ASP A 325 1.27 -18.14 -14.02
C ASP A 325 2.58 -18.65 -14.65
N GLU A 326 3.74 -18.13 -14.21
CA GLU A 326 5.07 -18.61 -14.61
C GLU A 326 5.34 -20.07 -14.16
N GLY A 327 4.56 -20.59 -13.22
CA GLY A 327 4.65 -21.99 -12.79
C GLY A 327 4.06 -23.00 -13.78
N LEU A 328 3.23 -22.54 -14.73
CA LEU A 328 2.33 -23.38 -15.53
C LEU A 328 2.59 -23.35 -17.04
N LYS A 329 3.59 -22.59 -17.52
CA LYS A 329 3.93 -22.48 -18.95
C LYS A 329 5.24 -23.18 -19.31
#